data_AF-A0A3C0GJ84-F1
#
_entry.id   AF-A0A3C0GJ84-F1
#
_cell.length_a   1.000
_cell.length_b   1.000
_cell.length_c   1.000
_cell.angle_alpha   90.00
_cell.angle_beta   90.00
_cell.angle_gamma   90.00
#
_symmetry.space_group_name_H-M   'P 1'
#
loop_
_entity.id
_entity.type
_entity.pdbx_description
1 polymer ?
#
loop_
_entity_poly.entity_id
_entity_poly.type
_entity_poly.pdbx_seq_one_letter_code
_entity_poly.pdbx_strand_id
1 'polypeptide(L)'
;KTDTSWDTIPVYLNARGNFRRANCYFPPLKMNIKKSSSNNTPFKGHKKLKIVLPCLLQNRGNDDVLKEYLAYKIYELLSNTHFRTRLASIEYVDTRGEKSEIHPLASFIPKELQNSNLYENEEAYAAKKPKTYHLKAILIEDDKVVAKRHGAQVLKRFVHPLNQAEIASITNAFFQFMIGNTDFSTAYQHNQKLLFKEGKTIPLPYDFDMSGLVNASYAVVSNVQNTTLDIANVQQRAYRGFKRDEKLFQEV
;
A
#
# COMPACT_ATOMS: atom_id res chain seq x y z
N LYS A 1 10.43 -30.43 -17.20
CA LYS A 1 11.63 -29.61 -16.86
C LYS A 1 11.50 -28.30 -17.62
N THR A 2 10.92 -27.27 -17.01
CA THR A 2 10.86 -25.93 -17.59
C THR A 2 12.18 -25.23 -17.24
N ASP A 3 12.91 -24.85 -18.27
CA ASP A 3 14.15 -24.09 -18.17
C ASP A 3 13.85 -22.74 -17.50
N THR A 4 14.15 -22.61 -16.21
CA THR A 4 13.95 -21.38 -15.42
C THR A 4 15.09 -20.41 -15.71
N SER A 5 15.14 -19.91 -16.95
CA SER A 5 15.93 -18.74 -17.29
C SER A 5 15.28 -17.52 -16.63
N TRP A 6 15.96 -16.93 -15.65
CA TRP A 6 15.53 -15.69 -15.01
C TRP A 6 15.81 -14.52 -15.96
N ASP A 7 14.76 -13.83 -16.39
CA ASP A 7 14.88 -12.59 -17.17
C ASP A 7 14.88 -11.36 -16.24
N THR A 8 15.56 -10.29 -16.65
CA THR A 8 15.71 -9.08 -15.83
C THR A 8 15.23 -7.85 -16.59
N ILE A 9 14.56 -6.94 -15.87
CA ILE A 9 14.11 -5.67 -16.43
C ILE A 9 14.63 -4.50 -15.59
N PRO A 10 15.13 -3.42 -16.22
CA PRO A 10 15.54 -2.23 -15.49
C PRO A 10 14.30 -1.47 -15.00
N VAL A 11 14.26 -1.20 -13.70
CA VAL A 11 13.19 -0.43 -13.04
C VAL A 11 13.74 0.68 -12.16
N TYR A 12 12.97 1.75 -11.99
CA TYR A 12 13.30 2.84 -11.06
C TYR A 12 12.32 2.85 -9.90
N LEU A 13 12.84 2.70 -8.68
CA LEU A 13 12.05 2.64 -7.46
C LEU A 13 12.12 3.98 -6.70
N ASN A 14 10.98 4.41 -6.15
CA ASN A 14 10.90 5.57 -5.28
C ASN A 14 9.98 5.26 -4.10
N ALA A 15 10.37 5.63 -2.88
CA ALA A 15 9.45 5.56 -1.74
C ALA A 15 8.24 6.51 -1.95
N ARG A 16 7.04 6.08 -1.55
CA ARG A 16 5.79 6.85 -1.70
C ARG A 16 5.04 7.00 -0.37
N GLY A 17 4.16 7.99 -0.32
CA GLY A 17 3.34 8.32 0.85
C GLY A 17 4.00 9.36 1.75
N ASN A 18 3.21 10.25 2.35
CA ASN A 18 3.75 11.25 3.28
C ASN A 18 4.01 10.62 4.64
N PHE A 19 2.95 10.12 5.28
CA PHE A 19 3.01 9.46 6.58
C PHE A 19 3.91 8.21 6.58
N ARG A 20 3.71 7.31 5.61
CA ARG A 20 4.44 6.02 5.58
C ARG A 20 5.95 6.15 5.33
N ARG A 21 6.43 7.22 4.68
CA ARG A 21 7.88 7.44 4.53
C ARG A 21 8.58 7.78 5.84
N ALA A 22 7.88 8.43 6.76
CA ALA A 22 8.42 8.80 8.06
C ALA A 22 8.26 7.69 9.11
N ASN A 23 7.21 6.88 9.01
CA ASN A 23 6.80 5.97 10.09
C ASN A 23 6.95 4.47 9.77
N CYS A 24 7.06 4.07 8.50
CA CYS A 24 7.20 2.66 8.14
C CYS A 24 8.68 2.26 7.97
N TYR A 25 9.00 1.03 8.40
CA TYR A 25 10.29 0.41 8.12
C TYR A 25 10.46 0.07 6.63
N PHE A 26 9.40 -0.46 6.01
CA PHE A 26 9.32 -0.64 4.56
C PHE A 26 8.28 0.33 3.98
N PRO A 27 8.70 1.54 3.55
CA PRO A 27 7.77 2.45 2.90
C PRO A 27 7.27 1.83 1.58
N PRO A 28 6.00 2.01 1.22
CA PRO A 28 5.50 1.54 -0.07
C PRO A 28 6.31 2.18 -1.20
N LEU A 29 6.41 1.47 -2.33
CA LEU A 29 7.25 1.89 -3.45
C LEU A 29 6.41 2.28 -4.66
N LYS A 30 6.96 3.17 -5.48
CA LYS A 30 6.51 3.46 -6.83
C LYS A 30 7.57 2.96 -7.78
N MET A 31 7.21 1.97 -8.58
CA MET A 31 8.06 1.38 -9.61
C MET A 31 7.75 2.04 -10.94
N ASN A 32 8.78 2.54 -11.62
CA ASN A 32 8.67 3.08 -12.97
C ASN A 32 9.46 2.21 -13.94
N ILE A 33 8.86 1.90 -15.07
CA ILE A 33 9.41 1.02 -16.10
C ILE A 33 9.45 1.80 -17.42
N LYS A 34 10.60 1.77 -18.10
CA LYS A 34 10.74 2.38 -19.43
C LYS A 34 9.83 1.64 -20.42
N LYS A 35 9.19 2.38 -21.34
CA LYS A 35 8.27 1.80 -22.33
C LYS A 35 8.96 0.71 -23.16
N SER A 36 10.20 0.95 -23.60
CA SER A 36 11.02 -0.01 -24.35
C SER A 36 11.23 -1.33 -23.59
N SER A 37 11.51 -1.25 -22.30
CA SER A 37 11.75 -2.41 -21.42
C SER A 37 10.48 -3.13 -20.98
N SER A 38 9.31 -2.49 -21.09
CA SER A 38 8.03 -3.10 -20.69
C SER A 38 7.44 -4.04 -21.75
N ASN A 39 7.87 -3.93 -23.01
CA ASN A 39 7.35 -4.76 -24.10
C ASN A 39 7.77 -6.22 -23.91
N ASN A 40 6.88 -7.17 -24.21
CA ASN A 40 7.08 -8.62 -24.03
C ASN A 40 7.32 -9.09 -22.59
N THR A 41 6.98 -8.26 -21.60
CA THR A 41 7.03 -8.63 -20.18
C THR A 41 5.61 -8.63 -19.58
N PRO A 42 5.40 -9.21 -18.38
CA PRO A 42 4.14 -9.10 -17.65
C PRO A 42 3.71 -7.66 -17.35
N PHE A 43 4.60 -6.69 -17.54
CA PHE A 43 4.37 -5.26 -17.30
C PHE A 43 3.99 -4.48 -18.57
N LYS A 44 3.73 -5.17 -19.69
CA LYS A 44 3.30 -4.52 -20.94
C LYS A 44 2.11 -3.58 -20.71
N GLY A 45 2.26 -2.33 -21.13
CA GLY A 45 1.24 -1.28 -20.94
C GLY A 45 1.32 -0.54 -19.60
N HIS A 46 2.15 -1.00 -18.65
CA HIS A 46 2.35 -0.37 -17.36
C HIS A 46 3.71 0.34 -17.30
N LYS A 47 3.70 1.67 -17.44
CA LYS A 47 4.89 2.51 -17.21
C LYS A 47 5.18 2.74 -15.73
N LYS A 48 4.15 2.54 -14.88
CA LYS A 48 4.20 2.81 -13.45
C LYS A 48 3.31 1.82 -12.71
N LEU A 49 3.82 1.34 -11.58
CA LEU A 49 3.11 0.49 -10.63
C LEU A 49 3.35 1.00 -9.21
N LYS A 50 2.37 0.81 -8.35
CA LYS A 50 2.54 1.02 -6.90
C LYS A 50 2.77 -0.35 -6.28
N ILE A 51 3.72 -0.42 -5.35
CA ILE A 51 4.04 -1.61 -4.58
C ILE A 51 3.68 -1.32 -3.13
N VAL A 52 2.76 -2.09 -2.58
CA VAL A 52 2.44 -2.09 -1.14
C VAL A 52 3.30 -3.15 -0.47
N LEU A 53 3.91 -2.78 0.65
CA LEU A 53 4.77 -3.62 1.48
C LEU A 53 4.24 -3.60 2.92
N PRO A 54 4.61 -4.56 3.78
CA PRO A 54 4.35 -4.48 5.21
C PRO A 54 4.95 -3.20 5.78
N CYS A 55 4.22 -2.43 6.59
CA CYS A 55 4.75 -1.17 7.11
C CYS A 55 5.85 -1.38 8.16
N LEU A 56 5.65 -2.30 9.11
CA LEU A 56 6.50 -2.49 10.30
C LEU A 56 7.20 -3.86 10.30
N LEU A 57 8.28 -3.96 11.08
CA LEU A 57 8.95 -5.24 11.36
C LEU A 57 8.13 -6.06 12.35
N GLN A 58 7.17 -6.83 11.84
CA GLN A 58 6.30 -7.67 12.64
C GLN A 58 6.01 -8.99 11.95
N ASN A 59 5.77 -10.03 12.74
CA ASN A 59 5.47 -11.38 12.24
C ASN A 59 4.19 -11.39 11.38
N ARG A 60 3.21 -10.55 11.72
CA ARG A 60 1.93 -10.40 11.01
C ARG A 60 1.99 -9.55 9.74
N GLY A 61 3.14 -8.95 9.41
CA GLY A 61 3.23 -7.96 8.33
C GLY A 61 2.80 -8.50 6.96
N ASN A 62 3.19 -9.74 6.65
CA ASN A 62 2.78 -10.41 5.42
C ASN A 62 1.28 -10.75 5.42
N ASP A 63 0.72 -11.13 6.57
CA ASP A 63 -0.71 -11.43 6.70
C ASP A 63 -1.56 -10.18 6.51
N ASP A 64 -1.12 -9.05 7.05
CA ASP A 64 -1.81 -7.77 6.88
C ASP A 64 -1.82 -7.35 5.39
N VAL A 65 -0.72 -7.56 4.67
CA VAL A 65 -0.66 -7.35 3.20
C VAL A 65 -1.60 -8.30 2.46
N LEU A 66 -1.68 -9.57 2.87
CA LEU A 66 -2.60 -10.54 2.26
C LEU A 66 -4.07 -10.14 2.50
N LYS A 67 -4.43 -9.67 3.70
CA LYS A 67 -5.78 -9.19 4.00
C LYS A 67 -6.12 -7.94 3.17
N GLU A 68 -5.18 -7.00 3.02
CA GLU A 68 -5.39 -5.83 2.16
C GLU A 68 -5.58 -6.26 0.70
N TYR A 69 -4.81 -7.23 0.21
CA TYR A 69 -4.99 -7.80 -1.12
C TYR A 69 -6.38 -8.43 -1.30
N LEU A 70 -6.88 -9.15 -0.29
CA LEU A 70 -8.23 -9.69 -0.30
C LEU A 70 -9.28 -8.56 -0.33
N ALA A 71 -9.08 -7.45 0.38
CA ALA A 71 -9.96 -6.29 0.29
C ALA A 71 -10.04 -5.73 -1.14
N TYR A 72 -8.90 -5.64 -1.84
CA TYR A 72 -8.89 -5.31 -3.26
C TYR A 72 -9.70 -6.32 -4.08
N LYS A 73 -9.50 -7.63 -3.87
CA LYS A 73 -10.22 -8.67 -4.61
C LYS A 73 -11.73 -8.66 -4.38
N ILE A 74 -12.17 -8.40 -3.15
CA ILE A 74 -13.59 -8.21 -2.83
C ILE A 74 -14.12 -6.99 -3.60
N TYR A 75 -13.38 -5.88 -3.61
CA TYR A 75 -13.80 -4.68 -4.35
C TYR A 75 -13.88 -4.90 -5.87
N GLU A 76 -12.98 -5.72 -6.45
CA GLU A 76 -13.04 -6.11 -7.87
C GLU A 76 -14.35 -6.84 -8.23
N LEU A 77 -14.97 -7.56 -7.28
CA LEU A 77 -16.25 -8.25 -7.49
C LEU A 77 -17.46 -7.30 -7.40
N LEU A 78 -17.34 -6.24 -6.59
CA LEU A 78 -18.45 -5.32 -6.30
C LEU A 78 -18.54 -4.17 -7.29
N SER A 79 -17.42 -3.77 -7.89
CA SER A 79 -17.35 -2.59 -8.74
C SER A 79 -16.76 -2.90 -10.11
N ASN A 80 -17.45 -2.48 -11.16
CA ASN A 80 -16.92 -2.52 -12.54
C ASN A 80 -15.65 -1.68 -12.70
N THR A 81 -15.50 -0.61 -11.91
CA THR A 81 -14.36 0.30 -11.94
C THR A 81 -13.49 0.11 -10.71
N HIS A 82 -12.43 -0.68 -10.86
CA HIS A 82 -11.51 -1.04 -9.78
C HIS A 82 -10.05 -0.95 -10.24
N PHE A 83 -9.11 -0.92 -9.30
CA PHE A 83 -7.70 -1.20 -9.60
C PHE A 83 -7.50 -2.70 -9.81
N ARG A 84 -6.75 -3.10 -10.82
CA ARG A 84 -6.19 -4.45 -10.93
C ARG A 84 -4.99 -4.56 -10.00
N THR A 85 -5.05 -5.60 -9.17
CA THR A 85 -3.99 -5.91 -8.22
C THR A 85 -3.41 -7.32 -8.46
N ARG A 86 -2.12 -7.46 -8.21
CA ARG A 86 -1.42 -8.76 -8.22
C ARG A 86 -0.57 -8.92 -6.97
N LEU A 87 -0.63 -10.09 -6.37
CA LEU A 87 0.28 -10.47 -5.28
C LEU A 87 1.66 -10.79 -5.84
N ALA A 88 2.71 -10.33 -5.16
CA ALA A 88 4.10 -10.63 -5.46
C ALA A 88 4.82 -11.07 -4.18
N SER A 89 5.89 -11.85 -4.35
CA SER A 89 6.85 -12.12 -3.27
C SER A 89 8.13 -11.36 -3.61
N ILE A 90 8.65 -10.62 -2.65
CA ILE A 90 9.84 -9.77 -2.81
C ILE A 90 10.87 -10.21 -1.79
N GLU A 91 12.08 -10.49 -2.28
CA GLU A 91 13.26 -10.58 -1.44
C GLU A 91 13.83 -9.17 -1.26
N TYR A 92 13.87 -8.69 -0.03
CA TYR A 92 14.36 -7.37 0.34
C TYR A 92 15.62 -7.52 1.17
N VAL A 93 16.76 -7.12 0.61
CA VAL A 93 18.05 -7.10 1.32
C VAL A 93 18.25 -5.71 1.92
N ASP A 94 18.27 -5.64 3.24
CA ASP A 94 18.50 -4.41 3.98
C ASP A 94 19.98 -4.23 4.32
N THR A 95 20.63 -3.29 3.63
CA THR A 95 22.04 -2.93 3.84
C THR A 95 22.23 -1.80 4.85
N ARG A 96 21.15 -1.19 5.39
CA ARG A 96 21.25 -0.15 6.44
C ARG A 96 21.90 -0.67 7.73
N GLY A 97 21.90 -1.98 7.88
CA GLY A 97 22.57 -2.69 8.97
C GLY A 97 24.09 -2.65 8.88
N GLU A 98 24.71 -2.17 7.80
CA GLU A 98 26.16 -2.00 7.71
C GLU A 98 26.64 -0.88 8.65
N LYS A 99 26.77 -1.22 9.93
CA LYS A 99 27.47 -0.44 10.94
C LYS A 99 28.49 -1.35 11.62
N SER A 100 29.66 -0.79 11.89
CA SER A 100 30.60 -1.35 12.85
C SER A 100 29.96 -1.31 14.25
N GLU A 101 29.61 -2.47 14.79
CA GLU A 101 29.23 -2.62 16.19
C GLU A 101 30.37 -3.33 16.92
N ILE A 102 30.61 -2.98 18.20
CA ILE A 102 31.60 -3.70 19.01
C ILE A 102 31.24 -5.18 18.97
N HIS A 103 32.21 -6.02 18.58
CA HIS A 103 32.03 -7.46 18.55
C HIS A 103 31.50 -7.93 19.91
N PRO A 104 30.55 -8.88 20.01
CA PRO A 104 30.04 -9.32 21.31
C PRO A 104 31.16 -9.78 22.27
N LEU A 105 32.21 -10.41 21.72
CA LEU A 105 33.43 -10.77 22.46
C LEU A 105 34.41 -9.60 22.72
N ALA A 106 34.11 -8.39 22.28
CA ALA A 106 34.89 -7.18 22.57
C ALA A 106 34.17 -6.26 23.57
N SER A 107 32.97 -6.65 24.05
CA SER A 107 32.16 -5.85 24.97
C SER A 107 32.79 -5.67 26.36
N PHE A 108 33.75 -6.53 26.72
CA PHE A 108 34.54 -6.43 27.96
C PHE A 108 35.84 -5.62 27.80
N ILE A 109 36.14 -5.13 26.59
CA ILE A 109 37.36 -4.38 26.32
C ILE A 109 37.17 -2.93 26.76
N PRO A 110 38.11 -2.36 27.55
CA PRO A 110 38.07 -0.95 27.93
C PRO A 110 37.91 -0.04 26.72
N LYS A 111 37.09 1.02 26.84
CA LYS A 111 36.71 1.90 25.72
C LYS A 111 37.90 2.52 25.00
N GLU A 112 38.99 2.77 25.73
CA GLU A 112 40.26 3.30 25.23
C GLU A 112 41.00 2.32 24.30
N LEU A 113 40.75 1.02 24.44
CA LEU A 113 41.37 -0.06 23.67
C LEU A 113 40.45 -0.62 22.56
N GLN A 114 39.21 -0.12 22.44
CA GLN A 114 38.28 -0.56 21.40
C GLN A 114 38.67 -0.08 19.99
N ASN A 115 39.48 0.97 19.88
CA ASN A 115 39.97 1.49 18.60
C ASN A 115 41.40 1.03 18.26
N SER A 116 42.02 0.19 19.10
CA SER A 116 43.34 -0.40 18.83
C SER A 116 43.21 -1.78 18.18
N ASN A 117 44.18 -2.18 17.36
CA ASN A 117 44.26 -3.55 16.84
C ASN A 117 44.50 -4.51 18.01
N LEU A 118 43.56 -5.43 18.24
CA LEU A 118 43.55 -6.27 19.44
C LEU A 118 44.36 -7.56 19.25
N TYR A 119 44.24 -8.19 18.07
CA TYR A 119 44.98 -9.41 17.70
C TYR A 119 44.98 -9.59 16.17
N GLU A 120 46.09 -9.98 15.54
CA GLU A 120 46.19 -10.28 14.08
C GLU A 120 45.58 -9.23 13.12
N ASN A 121 45.56 -7.95 13.49
CA ASN A 121 44.89 -6.85 12.77
C ASN A 121 43.36 -6.94 12.72
N GLU A 122 42.74 -7.71 13.61
CA GLU A 122 41.30 -7.70 13.81
C GLU A 122 40.90 -6.50 14.70
N GLU A 123 39.97 -5.70 14.21
CA GLU A 123 39.36 -4.59 14.95
C GLU A 123 38.35 -5.11 15.98
N ALA A 124 38.11 -4.33 17.04
CA ALA A 124 37.07 -4.62 18.03
C ALA A 124 35.64 -4.56 17.46
N TYR A 125 35.49 -4.19 16.19
CA TYR A 125 34.22 -3.94 15.53
C TYR A 125 33.90 -5.01 14.48
N ALA A 126 32.66 -5.48 14.48
CA ALA A 126 32.12 -6.36 13.46
C ALA A 126 31.17 -5.58 12.54
N ALA A 127 31.27 -5.82 11.23
CA ALA A 127 30.26 -5.38 10.30
C ALA A 127 29.00 -6.23 10.48
N LYS A 128 27.90 -5.59 10.87
CA LYS A 128 26.61 -6.27 10.97
C LYS A 128 26.12 -6.63 9.56
N LYS A 129 25.89 -7.93 9.34
CA LYS A 129 25.54 -8.49 8.03
C LYS A 129 24.20 -7.92 7.52
N PRO A 130 24.05 -7.72 6.20
CA PRO A 130 22.78 -7.36 5.60
C PRO A 130 21.68 -8.34 6.00
N LYS A 131 20.47 -7.82 6.25
CA LYS A 131 19.34 -8.65 6.65
C LYS A 131 18.39 -8.84 5.47
N THR A 132 18.16 -10.10 5.11
CA THR A 132 17.21 -10.46 4.05
C THR A 132 15.82 -10.69 4.63
N TYR A 133 14.81 -10.10 3.99
CA TYR A 133 13.40 -10.26 4.33
C TYR A 133 12.62 -10.82 3.14
N HIS A 134 11.76 -11.80 3.37
CA HIS A 134 10.84 -12.33 2.36
C HIS A 134 9.45 -11.72 2.58
N LEU A 135 9.12 -10.71 1.77
CA LEU A 135 7.93 -9.89 1.92
C LEU A 135 6.86 -10.31 0.91
N LYS A 136 5.60 -10.35 1.35
CA LYS A 136 4.45 -10.29 0.46
C LYS A 136 4.21 -8.84 0.06
N ALA A 137 3.82 -8.63 -1.20
CA ALA A 137 3.61 -7.31 -1.74
C ALA A 137 2.40 -7.26 -2.69
N ILE A 138 1.74 -6.10 -2.78
CA ILE A 138 0.67 -5.88 -3.75
C ILE A 138 1.19 -4.95 -4.84
N LEU A 139 1.16 -5.43 -6.07
CA LEU A 139 1.33 -4.60 -7.27
C LEU A 139 -0.04 -4.03 -7.63
N ILE A 140 -0.16 -2.71 -7.58
CA ILE A 140 -1.39 -1.99 -7.92
C ILE A 140 -1.15 -1.17 -9.19
N GLU A 141 -2.07 -1.28 -10.15
CA GLU A 141 -2.00 -0.50 -11.38
C GLU A 141 -2.11 1.02 -11.16
N ASP A 142 -1.58 1.79 -12.13
CA ASP A 142 -1.65 3.25 -12.10
C ASP A 142 -3.07 3.74 -12.41
N ASP A 143 -3.50 4.84 -11.80
CA ASP A 143 -4.85 5.40 -11.99
C ASP A 143 -5.12 5.79 -13.44
N LYS A 144 -4.10 6.24 -14.17
CA LYS A 144 -4.18 6.51 -15.61
C LYS A 144 -4.44 5.26 -16.43
N VAL A 145 -3.96 4.09 -15.99
CA VAL A 145 -4.22 2.82 -16.67
C VAL A 145 -5.65 2.38 -16.44
N VAL A 146 -6.16 2.52 -15.20
CA VAL A 146 -7.59 2.30 -14.90
C VAL A 146 -8.47 3.21 -15.76
N ALA A 147 -8.16 4.50 -15.79
CA ALA A 147 -8.89 5.49 -16.58
C ALA A 147 -8.92 5.11 -18.05
N LYS A 148 -7.76 4.80 -18.66
CA LYS A 148 -7.67 4.36 -20.05
C LYS A 148 -8.48 3.09 -20.33
N ARG A 149 -8.43 2.10 -19.43
CA ARG A 149 -9.16 0.83 -19.57
C ARG A 149 -10.68 1.03 -19.61
N HIS A 150 -11.18 2.07 -18.94
CA HIS A 150 -12.61 2.37 -18.83
C HIS A 150 -13.08 3.51 -19.72
N GLY A 151 -12.22 4.02 -20.63
CA GLY A 151 -12.54 5.18 -21.47
C GLY A 151 -12.78 6.46 -20.65
N ALA A 152 -12.18 6.56 -19.47
CA ALA A 152 -12.33 7.66 -18.53
C ALA A 152 -11.04 8.51 -18.44
N GLN A 153 -11.13 9.64 -17.75
CA GLN A 153 -9.99 10.51 -17.43
C GLN A 153 -9.82 10.66 -15.92
N VAL A 154 -8.58 10.75 -15.44
CA VAL A 154 -8.32 11.01 -14.01
C VAL A 154 -8.64 12.47 -13.68
N LEU A 155 -9.55 12.69 -12.74
CA LEU A 155 -9.95 14.01 -12.28
C LEU A 155 -9.20 14.36 -10.98
N LYS A 156 -8.56 15.53 -10.96
CA LYS A 156 -7.74 15.99 -9.81
C LYS A 156 -8.44 17.02 -8.91
N ARG A 157 -9.62 17.51 -9.30
CA ARG A 157 -10.38 18.50 -8.53
C ARG A 157 -11.31 17.82 -7.54
N PHE A 158 -11.66 18.54 -6.49
CA PHE A 158 -12.72 18.14 -5.59
C PHE A 158 -14.07 18.07 -6.32
N VAL A 159 -14.87 17.08 -5.96
CA VAL A 159 -16.24 16.85 -6.42
C VAL A 159 -17.02 16.38 -5.21
N HIS A 160 -18.04 17.16 -4.84
CA HIS A 160 -18.90 16.84 -3.71
C HIS A 160 -19.51 15.43 -3.89
N PRO A 161 -19.58 14.59 -2.84
CA PRO A 161 -20.06 13.21 -2.95
C PRO A 161 -21.42 13.06 -3.63
N LEU A 162 -22.37 13.96 -3.37
CA LEU A 162 -23.69 13.94 -4.03
C LEU A 162 -23.62 14.15 -5.55
N ASN A 163 -22.55 14.76 -6.07
CA ASN A 163 -22.32 15.00 -7.50
C ASN A 163 -21.47 13.88 -8.16
N GLN A 164 -21.09 12.86 -7.39
CA GLN A 164 -20.44 11.66 -7.91
C GLN A 164 -21.51 10.65 -8.37
N ALA A 165 -21.12 9.75 -9.28
CA ALA A 165 -21.96 8.69 -9.81
C ALA A 165 -22.59 7.89 -8.67
N GLU A 166 -23.92 7.77 -8.73
CA GLU A 166 -24.79 7.38 -7.64
C GLU A 166 -24.48 5.95 -7.20
N ILE A 167 -24.61 4.99 -8.12
CA ILE A 167 -24.36 3.56 -7.90
C ILE A 167 -22.94 3.33 -7.39
N ALA A 168 -21.92 3.87 -8.07
CA ALA A 168 -20.53 3.73 -7.63
C ALA A 168 -20.28 4.31 -6.23
N SER A 169 -20.94 5.42 -5.87
CA SER A 169 -20.82 6.01 -4.54
C SER A 169 -21.46 5.13 -3.47
N ILE A 170 -22.63 4.54 -3.77
CA ILE A 170 -23.36 3.64 -2.87
C ILE A 170 -22.58 2.34 -2.68
N THR A 171 -22.12 1.72 -3.76
CA THR A 171 -21.24 0.53 -3.73
C THR A 171 -20.00 0.79 -2.88
N ASN A 172 -19.35 1.94 -3.04
CA ASN A 172 -18.18 2.29 -2.24
C ASN A 172 -18.52 2.44 -0.76
N ALA A 173 -19.66 3.04 -0.42
CA ALA A 173 -20.10 3.19 0.96
C ALA A 173 -20.46 1.84 1.60
N PHE A 174 -21.10 0.93 0.86
CA PHE A 174 -21.36 -0.43 1.32
C PHE A 174 -20.06 -1.21 1.51
N PHE A 175 -19.16 -1.16 0.54
CA PHE A 175 -17.84 -1.77 0.66
C PHE A 175 -17.09 -1.22 1.88
N GLN A 176 -17.09 0.10 2.07
CA GLN A 176 -16.50 0.77 3.23
C GLN A 176 -17.01 0.17 4.54
N PHE A 177 -18.33 0.04 4.67
CA PHE A 177 -18.99 -0.52 5.83
C PHE A 177 -18.62 -2.00 6.02
N MET A 178 -18.65 -2.81 4.95
CA MET A 178 -18.36 -4.25 5.01
C MET A 178 -16.97 -4.56 5.56
N ILE A 179 -15.95 -3.82 5.12
CA ILE A 179 -14.57 -4.05 5.57
C ILE A 179 -14.22 -3.29 6.85
N GLY A 180 -15.14 -2.50 7.41
CA GLY A 180 -14.89 -1.68 8.60
C GLY A 180 -13.81 -0.62 8.37
N ASN A 181 -13.82 0.06 7.23
CA ASN A 181 -12.79 1.06 6.90
C ASN A 181 -13.29 2.47 7.17
N THR A 182 -12.72 3.17 8.14
CA THR A 182 -13.05 4.59 8.38
C THR A 182 -12.09 5.57 7.75
N ASP A 183 -11.03 5.10 7.10
CA ASP A 183 -9.91 5.92 6.65
C ASP A 183 -10.11 6.50 5.24
N PHE A 184 -10.58 5.71 4.28
CA PHE A 184 -10.95 6.29 2.99
C PHE A 184 -12.27 7.06 3.11
N SER A 185 -12.33 8.25 2.52
CA SER A 185 -13.48 9.14 2.66
C SER A 185 -13.86 9.75 1.34
N THR A 186 -15.09 9.52 0.90
CA THR A 186 -15.70 10.21 -0.24
C THR A 186 -15.84 11.71 0.05
N ALA A 187 -16.18 12.07 1.30
CA ALA A 187 -16.37 13.45 1.77
C ALA A 187 -15.09 14.28 1.73
N TYR A 188 -13.98 13.73 2.21
CA TYR A 188 -12.69 14.41 2.26
C TYR A 188 -11.78 14.08 1.07
N GLN A 189 -12.23 13.18 0.18
CA GLN A 189 -11.45 12.59 -0.91
C GLN A 189 -10.11 12.00 -0.45
N HIS A 190 -10.10 11.49 0.78
CA HIS A 190 -8.95 10.84 1.36
C HIS A 190 -8.93 9.38 0.89
N ASN A 191 -7.76 8.90 0.45
CA ASN A 191 -7.59 7.53 -0.08
C ASN A 191 -8.60 7.15 -1.18
N GLN A 192 -8.96 8.14 -1.99
CA GLN A 192 -9.85 8.02 -3.14
C GLN A 192 -9.28 8.74 -4.35
N LYS A 193 -9.42 8.13 -5.54
CA LYS A 193 -9.26 8.80 -6.85
C LYS A 193 -10.61 9.05 -7.47
N LEU A 194 -10.66 10.02 -8.38
CA LEU A 194 -11.85 10.30 -9.17
C LEU A 194 -11.54 10.04 -10.65
N LEU A 195 -12.42 9.29 -11.30
CA LEU A 195 -12.44 9.15 -12.76
C LEU A 195 -13.62 9.92 -13.32
N PHE A 196 -13.47 10.52 -14.49
CA PHE A 196 -14.54 11.22 -15.19
C PHE A 196 -14.84 10.50 -16.50
N LYS A 197 -16.11 10.14 -16.70
CA LYS A 197 -16.61 9.47 -17.90
C LYS A 197 -18.04 9.96 -18.14
N GLU A 198 -18.32 10.41 -19.37
CA GLU A 198 -19.68 10.73 -19.82
C GLU A 198 -20.46 11.66 -18.86
N GLY A 199 -19.82 12.73 -18.39
CA GLY A 199 -20.44 13.69 -17.47
C GLY A 199 -20.52 13.23 -16.01
N LYS A 200 -20.21 11.97 -15.70
CA LYS A 200 -20.25 11.40 -14.35
C LYS A 200 -18.85 11.28 -13.76
N THR A 201 -18.77 11.49 -12.45
CA THR A 201 -17.54 11.32 -11.67
C THR A 201 -17.61 10.04 -10.86
N ILE A 202 -16.73 9.08 -11.15
CA ILE A 202 -16.69 7.76 -10.51
C ILE A 202 -15.61 7.76 -9.42
N PRO A 203 -15.99 7.54 -8.14
CA PRO A 203 -15.03 7.38 -7.06
C PRO A 203 -14.37 6.01 -7.09
N LEU A 204 -13.04 6.01 -6.96
CA LEU A 204 -12.19 4.82 -6.97
C LEU A 204 -11.36 4.77 -5.68
N PRO A 205 -11.74 3.94 -4.69
CA PRO A 205 -11.05 3.84 -3.41
C PRO A 205 -9.75 3.02 -3.53
N TYR A 206 -8.80 3.29 -2.64
CA TYR A 206 -7.55 2.53 -2.49
C TYR A 206 -7.04 2.67 -1.05
N ASP A 207 -5.98 1.94 -0.68
CA ASP A 207 -5.41 1.96 0.68
C ASP A 207 -6.38 1.40 1.73
N PHE A 208 -6.32 0.09 1.96
CA PHE A 208 -7.27 -0.59 2.86
C PHE A 208 -6.63 -1.12 4.15
N ASP A 209 -5.38 -0.78 4.41
CA ASP A 209 -4.64 -1.26 5.60
C ASP A 209 -5.23 -0.77 6.93
N MET A 210 -5.89 0.39 6.94
CA MET A 210 -6.61 0.96 8.09
C MET A 210 -8.00 0.35 8.32
N SER A 211 -8.39 -0.69 7.59
CA SER A 211 -9.69 -1.34 7.73
C SER A 211 -9.73 -2.36 8.86
N GLY A 212 -10.91 -2.57 9.46
CA GLY A 212 -11.16 -3.67 10.40
C GLY A 212 -10.92 -5.06 9.83
N LEU A 213 -11.08 -5.24 8.52
CA LEU A 213 -10.73 -6.49 7.82
C LEU A 213 -9.24 -6.81 7.91
N VAL A 214 -8.38 -5.79 7.75
CA VAL A 214 -6.92 -5.96 7.90
C VAL A 214 -6.55 -6.02 9.38
N ASN A 215 -7.13 -5.11 10.18
CA ASN A 215 -6.85 -4.92 11.60
C ASN A 215 -5.35 -4.79 11.88
N ALA A 216 -4.63 -4.02 11.05
CA ALA A 216 -3.18 -3.82 11.21
C ALA A 216 -2.88 -3.27 12.61
N SER A 217 -1.73 -3.60 13.20
CA SER A 217 -1.41 -3.21 14.58
C SER A 217 -1.38 -1.68 14.80
N TYR A 218 -1.21 -0.93 13.72
CA TYR A 218 -1.13 0.53 13.70
C TYR A 218 -2.43 1.18 13.21
N ALA A 219 -3.49 0.39 12.96
CA ALA A 219 -4.76 0.90 12.50
C ALA A 219 -5.46 1.72 13.59
N VAL A 220 -5.94 2.90 13.22
CA VAL A 220 -6.62 3.83 14.12
C VAL A 220 -7.95 4.26 13.54
N VAL A 221 -8.92 4.54 14.42
CA VAL A 221 -10.19 5.14 14.02
C VAL A 221 -9.91 6.54 13.46
N SER A 222 -10.54 6.85 12.34
CA SER A 222 -10.27 8.11 11.63
C SER A 222 -10.93 9.28 12.33
N ASN A 223 -10.22 10.41 12.35
CA ASN A 223 -10.69 11.66 12.93
C ASN A 223 -11.30 12.55 11.86
N VAL A 224 -12.46 13.11 12.15
CA VAL A 224 -13.13 14.10 11.33
C VAL A 224 -13.14 15.41 12.10
N GLN A 225 -12.43 16.43 11.60
CA GLN A 225 -12.34 17.74 12.26
C GLN A 225 -11.96 17.63 13.76
N ASN A 226 -10.93 16.83 14.07
CA ASN A 226 -10.48 16.51 15.45
C ASN A 226 -11.49 15.77 16.33
N THR A 227 -12.61 15.31 15.78
CA THR A 227 -13.55 14.44 16.49
C THR A 227 -13.39 13.02 15.97
N THR A 228 -13.12 12.07 16.88
CA THR A 228 -13.15 10.64 16.56
C THR A 228 -14.57 10.24 16.19
N LEU A 229 -14.70 9.31 15.25
CA LEU A 229 -15.99 8.66 15.03
C LEU A 229 -16.45 7.93 16.29
N ASP A 230 -17.76 7.76 16.46
CA ASP A 230 -18.39 7.05 17.58
C ASP A 230 -18.23 5.52 17.46
N ILE A 231 -16.97 5.08 17.34
CA ILE A 231 -16.55 3.69 17.36
C ILE A 231 -15.25 3.57 18.16
N ALA A 232 -15.11 2.48 18.92
CA ALA A 232 -13.98 2.27 19.81
C ALA A 232 -12.71 1.83 19.06
N ASN A 233 -12.87 1.07 17.97
CA ASN A 233 -11.75 0.58 17.17
C ASN A 233 -12.21 0.26 15.74
N VAL A 234 -11.24 0.01 14.85
CA VAL A 234 -11.49 -0.25 13.41
C VAL A 234 -12.28 -1.53 13.12
N GLN A 235 -12.45 -2.44 14.09
CA GLN A 235 -13.27 -3.65 13.91
C GLN A 235 -14.77 -3.35 14.01
N GLN A 236 -15.15 -2.22 14.62
CA GLN A 236 -16.53 -1.75 14.62
C GLN A 236 -16.85 -1.07 13.29
N ARG A 237 -17.98 -1.46 12.70
CA ARG A 237 -18.41 -0.95 11.39
C ARG A 237 -19.25 0.31 11.59
N ALA A 238 -18.91 1.38 10.89
CA ALA A 238 -19.69 2.60 10.82
C ALA A 238 -20.06 2.91 9.37
N TYR A 239 -21.34 3.13 9.10
CA TYR A 239 -21.78 3.54 7.77
C TYR A 239 -21.52 5.04 7.56
N ARG A 240 -20.83 5.39 6.48
CA ARG A 240 -20.41 6.78 6.18
C ARG A 240 -20.84 7.25 4.79
N GLY A 241 -21.81 6.55 4.20
CA GLY A 241 -22.40 6.94 2.93
C GLY A 241 -23.29 8.18 3.07
N PHE A 242 -23.49 8.87 1.95
CA PHE A 242 -24.37 10.03 1.87
C PHE A 242 -25.80 9.56 1.62
N LYS A 243 -26.77 10.26 2.21
CA LYS A 243 -28.20 10.03 1.95
C LYS A 243 -28.49 10.21 0.45
N ARG A 244 -29.15 9.21 -0.15
CA ARG A 244 -29.59 9.18 -1.55
C ARG A 244 -31.01 8.59 -1.63
N ASP A 245 -31.61 8.58 -2.81
CA ASP A 245 -32.89 7.92 -3.05
C ASP A 245 -32.79 6.42 -2.70
N GLU A 246 -33.75 5.91 -1.93
CA GLU A 246 -33.82 4.53 -1.47
C GLU A 246 -33.83 3.53 -2.63
N LYS A 247 -34.42 3.88 -3.77
CA LYS A 247 -34.44 3.02 -4.96
C LYS A 247 -33.03 2.68 -5.46
N LEU A 248 -32.10 3.61 -5.35
CA LEU A 248 -30.71 3.42 -5.78
C LEU A 248 -29.96 2.42 -4.90
N PHE A 249 -30.40 2.20 -3.65
CA PHE A 249 -29.81 1.20 -2.77
C PHE A 249 -30.26 -0.21 -3.12
N GLN A 250 -31.39 -0.38 -3.81
CA GLN A 250 -31.88 -1.68 -4.28
C GLN A 250 -31.16 -2.15 -5.55
N GLU A 251 -30.43 -1.25 -6.23
CA GLU A 251 -29.64 -1.55 -7.43
C GLU A 251 -28.21 -2.03 -7.12
N VAL A 252 -27.79 -1.99 -5.85
CA VAL A 252 -26.45 -2.36 -5.36
C VAL A 252 -26.50 -3.62 -4.52
#